data_AF-A0A2C6AGC1-F1
#
_entry.id   AF-A0A2C6AGC1-F1
#
_cell.length_a   1.000
_cell.length_b   1.000
_cell.length_c   1.000
_cell.angle_alpha   90.00
_cell.angle_beta   90.00
_cell.angle_gamma   90.00
#
_symmetry.space_group_name_H-M   'P 1'
#
loop_
_entity.id
_entity.type
_entity.pdbx_description
1 polymer ?
#
loop_
_entity_poly.entity_id
_entity_poly.type
_entity_poly.pdbx_seq_one_letter_code
_entity_poly.pdbx_strand_id
1 'polypeptide(L)'
;MCVESGRLITNFSRAALLGSAAHVRPTSLPNVTQGQLEALDMVELIGKATQLEIPTQAGDMHFINNLAILHSRGAFTDGQQPHVKRHLVRMRLDDDDAGWAVPMHLKQEWSAAFGHHRARVWHLEPMPDGFFPLRSHPN
;
A
#
# COMPACT_ATOMS: atom_id res chain seq x y z
N MET A 1 -4.93 13.62 -2.67
CA MET A 1 -5.44 13.31 -4.03
C MET A 1 -5.29 14.56 -4.88
N CYS A 2 -5.02 14.43 -6.17
CA CYS A 2 -4.93 15.56 -7.10
C CYS A 2 -5.33 15.11 -8.51
N VAL A 3 -5.48 16.05 -9.44
CA VAL A 3 -5.67 15.73 -10.86
C VAL A 3 -4.41 16.10 -11.62
N GLU A 4 -3.84 15.14 -12.33
CA GLU A 4 -2.64 15.31 -13.16
C GLU A 4 -2.95 14.83 -14.58
N SER A 5 -2.76 15.69 -15.59
CA SER A 5 -3.08 15.38 -16.99
C SER A 5 -4.48 14.76 -17.20
N GLY A 6 -5.48 15.29 -16.50
CA GLY A 6 -6.88 14.83 -16.59
C GLY A 6 -7.17 13.51 -15.86
N ARG A 7 -6.21 12.96 -15.10
CA ARG A 7 -6.37 11.72 -14.34
C ARG A 7 -6.41 12.02 -12.84
N LEU A 8 -7.32 11.39 -12.12
CA LEU A 8 -7.31 11.44 -10.66
C LEU A 8 -6.14 10.59 -10.13
N ILE A 9 -5.27 11.22 -9.36
CA ILE A 9 -4.14 10.60 -8.67
C ILE A 9 -4.47 10.49 -7.19
N THR A 10 -4.30 9.28 -6.66
CA THR A 10 -4.55 8.94 -5.27
C THR A 10 -3.25 8.57 -4.56
N ASN A 11 -3.07 9.13 -3.38
CA ASN A 11 -2.10 8.69 -2.37
C ASN A 11 -2.81 8.88 -1.04
N PHE A 12 -3.30 7.78 -0.47
CA PHE A 12 -4.22 7.81 0.66
C PHE A 12 -3.88 6.68 1.63
N SER A 13 -3.70 7.02 2.90
CA SER A 13 -3.64 6.07 4.01
C SER A 13 -4.21 6.74 5.25
N ARG A 14 -5.29 6.16 5.79
CA ARG A 14 -5.87 6.62 7.07
C ARG A 14 -4.92 6.39 8.23
N ALA A 15 -4.23 5.24 8.24
CA ALA A 15 -3.28 4.88 9.29
C ALA A 15 -2.11 5.86 9.38
N ALA A 16 -1.65 6.42 8.25
CA ALA A 16 -0.60 7.45 8.26
C ALA A 16 -1.05 8.76 8.94
N LEU A 17 -2.34 9.07 8.90
CA LEU A 17 -2.91 10.32 9.42
C LEU A 17 -3.45 10.20 10.84
N LEU A 18 -4.02 9.05 11.22
CA LEU A 18 -4.65 8.82 12.53
C LEU A 18 -3.87 7.85 13.42
N GLY A 19 -2.90 7.14 12.86
CA GLY A 19 -2.23 6.03 13.51
C GLY A 19 -3.03 4.73 13.45
N SER A 20 -2.38 3.64 13.82
CA SER A 20 -2.96 2.33 14.05
C SER A 20 -2.12 1.58 15.09
N ALA A 21 -2.58 0.42 15.55
CA ALA A 21 -1.79 -0.44 16.43
C ALA A 21 -0.42 -0.83 15.83
N ALA A 22 -0.32 -0.88 14.49
CA ALA A 22 0.90 -1.21 13.78
C ALA A 22 1.74 0.02 13.38
N HIS A 23 1.14 1.22 13.36
CA HIS A 23 1.77 2.46 12.92
C HIS A 23 1.40 3.59 13.87
N VAL A 24 2.24 3.85 14.86
CA VAL A 24 2.01 4.96 15.80
C VAL A 24 2.08 6.29 15.05
N ARG A 25 1.07 7.13 15.26
CA ARG A 25 1.01 8.46 14.66
C ARG A 25 2.13 9.35 15.20
N PRO A 26 2.97 9.97 14.36
CA PRO A 26 3.97 10.92 14.82
C PRO A 26 3.33 12.10 15.56
N THR A 27 3.86 12.46 16.73
CA THR A 27 3.37 13.57 17.54
C THR A 27 3.63 14.94 16.92
N SER A 28 4.55 15.02 15.96
CA SER A 28 4.86 16.23 15.20
C SER A 28 3.77 16.62 14.19
N LEU A 29 2.83 15.72 13.88
CA LEU A 29 1.76 16.00 12.93
C LEU A 29 0.63 16.80 13.59
N PRO A 30 0.11 17.86 12.94
CA PRO A 30 -0.99 18.65 13.47
C PRO A 30 -2.24 17.80 13.63
N ASN A 31 -3.10 18.11 14.60
CA ASN A 31 -4.35 17.39 14.80
C ASN A 31 -5.22 17.40 13.54
N VAL A 32 -5.86 16.27 13.25
CA VAL A 32 -6.79 16.16 12.14
C VAL A 32 -8.07 16.89 12.51
N THR A 33 -8.52 17.82 11.67
CA THR A 33 -9.76 18.58 11.92
C THR A 33 -10.99 17.73 11.69
N GLN A 34 -12.15 18.17 12.20
CA GLN A 34 -13.41 17.47 11.99
C GLN A 34 -13.74 17.31 10.48
N GLY A 35 -13.58 18.37 9.68
CA GLY A 35 -13.81 18.29 8.23
C GLY A 35 -12.81 17.37 7.51
N GLN A 36 -11.57 17.24 8.00
CA GLN A 36 -10.63 16.27 7.46
C GLN A 36 -11.04 14.84 7.82
N LEU A 37 -11.49 14.58 9.05
CA LEU A 37 -12.03 13.27 9.45
C LEU A 37 -13.21 12.86 8.57
N GLU A 38 -14.15 13.78 8.35
CA GLU A 38 -15.30 13.57 7.45
C GLU A 38 -14.83 13.24 6.02
N ALA A 39 -13.82 13.94 5.51
CA ALA A 39 -13.25 13.64 4.21
C ALA A 39 -12.61 12.24 4.15
N LEU A 40 -11.89 11.81 5.21
CA LEU A 40 -11.33 10.46 5.30
C LEU A 40 -12.44 9.40 5.32
N ASP A 41 -13.52 9.64 6.06
CA ASP A 41 -14.69 8.75 6.13
C ASP A 41 -15.39 8.63 4.78
N MET A 42 -15.53 9.74 4.05
CA MET A 42 -16.11 9.75 2.71
C MET A 42 -15.29 8.94 1.71
N VAL A 43 -13.96 9.04 1.75
CA VAL A 43 -13.09 8.22 0.89
C VAL A 43 -13.28 6.73 1.16
N GLU A 44 -13.37 6.32 2.43
CA GLU A 44 -13.62 4.92 2.77
C GLU A 44 -15.02 4.45 2.36
N LEU A 45 -16.04 5.29 2.56
CA LEU A 45 -17.42 4.98 2.18
C LEU A 45 -17.53 4.76 0.67
N ILE A 46 -16.95 5.68 -0.12
CA ILE A 46 -16.92 5.55 -1.59
C ILE A 46 -16.11 4.32 -1.98
N GLY A 47 -14.93 4.13 -1.40
CA GLY A 47 -14.08 2.97 -1.67
C GLY A 47 -14.80 1.64 -1.45
N LYS A 48 -15.56 1.51 -0.35
CA LYS A 48 -16.40 0.33 -0.07
C LYS A 48 -17.55 0.18 -1.05
N ALA A 49 -18.24 1.28 -1.40
CA ALA A 49 -19.36 1.25 -2.33
C ALA A 49 -18.94 0.85 -3.76
N THR A 50 -17.68 1.14 -4.14
CA THR A 50 -17.14 0.86 -5.46
C THR A 50 -16.11 -0.27 -5.48
N GLN A 51 -15.99 -1.05 -4.39
CA GLN A 51 -14.94 -2.06 -4.27
C GLN A 51 -15.18 -3.23 -5.23
N LEU A 52 -14.08 -3.79 -5.73
CA LEU A 52 -14.07 -5.09 -6.39
C LEU A 52 -13.35 -6.09 -5.49
N GLU A 53 -14.00 -7.20 -5.20
CA GLU A 53 -13.39 -8.31 -4.49
C GLU A 53 -12.74 -9.27 -5.49
N ILE A 54 -11.42 -9.40 -5.40
CA ILE A 54 -10.64 -10.28 -6.28
C ILE A 54 -10.21 -11.50 -5.46
N PRO A 55 -10.81 -12.69 -5.69
CA PRO A 55 -10.31 -13.92 -5.09
C PRO A 55 -8.90 -14.19 -5.61
N THR A 56 -7.97 -14.50 -4.71
CA THR A 56 -6.56 -14.77 -5.04
C THR A 56 -6.21 -16.22 -4.69
N GLN A 57 -5.71 -16.97 -5.66
CA GLN A 57 -5.18 -18.32 -5.49
C GLN A 57 -3.66 -18.34 -5.62
N ALA A 58 -3.04 -19.44 -5.20
CA ALA A 58 -1.59 -19.62 -5.36
C ALA A 58 -1.24 -19.62 -6.86
N GLY A 59 -0.29 -18.77 -7.25
CA GLY A 59 0.12 -18.58 -8.65
C GLY A 59 -0.52 -17.36 -9.32
N ASP A 60 -1.58 -16.78 -8.74
CA ASP A 60 -2.19 -15.56 -9.28
C ASP A 60 -1.25 -14.35 -9.12
N MET A 61 -1.25 -13.48 -10.14
CA MET A 61 -0.47 -12.25 -10.14
C MET A 61 -1.39 -11.04 -10.37
N HIS A 62 -1.31 -10.06 -9.47
CA HIS A 62 -2.10 -8.83 -9.54
C HIS A 62 -1.19 -7.65 -9.88
N PHE A 63 -1.48 -7.01 -11.02
CA PHE A 63 -0.83 -5.76 -11.42
C PHE A 63 -1.79 -4.60 -11.15
N ILE A 64 -1.36 -3.65 -10.32
CA ILE A 64 -2.19 -2.54 -9.88
C ILE A 64 -1.44 -1.24 -10.13
N ASN A 65 -2.09 -0.30 -10.82
CA ASN A 65 -1.61 1.07 -10.88
C ASN A 65 -1.86 1.75 -9.52
N ASN A 66 -0.79 1.89 -8.73
CA ASN A 66 -0.84 2.41 -7.36
C ASN A 66 -1.30 3.89 -7.28
N LEU A 67 -1.23 4.65 -8.38
CA LEU A 67 -1.73 6.03 -8.42
C LEU A 67 -3.24 6.09 -8.69
N ALA A 68 -3.81 5.07 -9.33
CA ALA A 68 -5.21 5.05 -9.74
C ALA A 68 -6.12 4.24 -8.79
N ILE A 69 -5.58 3.17 -8.20
CA ILE A 69 -6.38 2.17 -7.47
C ILE A 69 -5.94 2.09 -6.01
N LEU A 70 -6.88 2.38 -5.12
CA LEU A 70 -6.78 2.03 -3.71
C LEU A 70 -6.97 0.51 -3.56
N HIS A 71 -6.10 -0.13 -2.79
CA HIS A 71 -6.14 -1.57 -2.57
C HIS A 71 -6.00 -1.88 -1.09
N SER A 72 -6.72 -2.91 -0.65
CA SER A 72 -6.71 -3.39 0.72
C SER A 72 -6.81 -4.91 0.75
N ARG A 73 -6.82 -5.49 1.95
CA ARG A 73 -7.10 -6.91 2.15
C ARG A 73 -8.18 -7.06 3.21
N GLY A 74 -9.06 -8.04 3.03
CA GLY A 74 -9.96 -8.49 4.08
C GLY A 74 -9.20 -9.08 5.28
N ALA A 75 -9.89 -9.18 6.41
CA ALA A 75 -9.38 -9.90 7.57
C ALA A 75 -9.24 -11.39 7.24
N PHE A 76 -8.18 -12.02 7.75
CA PHE A 76 -7.92 -13.45 7.59
C PHE A 76 -7.18 -13.97 8.82
N THR A 77 -7.23 -15.28 9.02
CA THR A 77 -6.48 -15.98 10.08
C THR A 77 -5.52 -16.94 9.40
N ASP A 78 -4.24 -16.86 9.74
CA ASP A 78 -3.25 -17.83 9.26
C ASP A 78 -3.55 -19.22 9.84
N GLY A 79 -3.34 -20.26 9.03
CA GLY A 79 -3.45 -21.63 9.51
C GLY A 79 -2.26 -22.02 10.41
N GLN A 80 -2.43 -23.10 11.18
CA GLN A 80 -1.45 -23.51 12.20
C GLN A 80 -0.12 -24.02 11.61
N GLN A 81 -0.13 -24.58 10.40
CA GLN A 81 1.07 -25.11 9.77
C GLN A 81 1.71 -24.08 8.81
N PRO A 82 3.05 -24.07 8.63
CA PRO A 82 3.71 -23.09 7.75
C PRO A 82 3.15 -23.05 6.32
N HIS A 83 2.78 -24.20 5.77
CA HIS A 83 2.27 -24.32 4.40
C HIS A 83 0.82 -23.80 4.20
N VAL A 84 0.12 -23.46 5.28
CA VAL A 84 -1.21 -22.84 5.25
C VAL A 84 -1.19 -21.36 5.65
N LYS A 85 0.00 -20.79 5.90
CA LYS A 85 0.18 -19.36 6.08
C LYS A 85 0.20 -18.66 4.73
N ARG A 86 -0.37 -17.47 4.65
CA ARG A 86 -0.38 -16.69 3.41
C ARG A 86 1.02 -16.14 3.11
N HIS A 87 1.61 -16.54 1.98
CA HIS A 87 2.84 -15.95 1.45
C HIS A 87 2.54 -15.10 0.21
N LEU A 88 2.87 -13.81 0.26
CA LEU A 88 2.67 -12.88 -0.86
C LEU A 88 3.97 -12.12 -1.14
N VAL A 89 4.47 -12.26 -2.36
CA VAL A 89 5.59 -11.47 -2.86
C VAL A 89 5.06 -10.19 -3.49
N ARG A 90 5.57 -9.03 -3.06
CA ARG A 90 5.19 -7.72 -3.59
C ARG A 90 6.38 -7.01 -4.22
N MET A 91 6.18 -6.52 -5.44
CA MET A 91 7.13 -5.65 -6.13
C MET A 91 6.51 -4.26 -6.34
N ARG A 92 7.35 -3.22 -6.37
CA ARG A 92 7.00 -1.91 -6.92
C ARG A 92 7.74 -1.76 -8.22
N LEU A 93 7.01 -1.36 -9.25
CA LEU A 93 7.52 -1.16 -10.60
C LEU A 93 7.38 0.32 -10.94
N ASP A 94 8.36 0.84 -11.66
CA ASP A 94 8.33 2.15 -12.31
C ASP A 94 8.69 1.91 -13.78
N ASP A 95 8.05 2.66 -14.67
CA ASP A 95 8.20 2.55 -16.12
C ASP A 95 8.50 3.94 -16.67
N ASP A 96 9.73 4.12 -17.18
CA ASP A 96 10.21 5.41 -17.65
C ASP A 96 9.48 5.88 -18.93
N ASP A 97 8.87 4.97 -19.70
CA ASP A 97 8.23 5.26 -20.99
C ASP A 97 6.70 5.38 -20.86
N ALA A 98 6.07 4.48 -20.09
CA ALA A 98 4.61 4.37 -19.96
C ALA A 98 4.07 4.84 -18.59
N GLY A 99 4.95 5.27 -17.68
CA GLY A 99 4.60 5.77 -16.37
C GLY A 99 3.68 6.98 -16.40
N TRP A 100 2.80 7.10 -15.41
CA TRP A 100 2.02 8.31 -15.23
C TRP A 100 2.91 9.41 -14.64
N ALA A 101 2.66 10.67 -15.04
CA ALA A 101 3.34 11.81 -14.46
C ALA A 101 3.13 11.81 -12.93
N VAL A 102 4.24 11.81 -12.19
CA VAL A 102 4.21 11.84 -10.73
C VAL A 102 4.01 13.29 -10.28
N PRO A 103 2.94 13.61 -9.52
CA PRO A 103 2.69 14.95 -9.02
C PRO A 103 3.88 15.48 -8.22
N MET A 104 4.13 16.80 -8.28
CA MET A 104 5.28 17.44 -7.63
C MET A 104 5.39 17.09 -6.13
N HIS A 105 4.26 17.03 -5.43
CA HIS A 105 4.19 16.72 -4.00
C HIS A 105 4.44 15.25 -3.64
N LEU A 106 4.56 14.35 -4.64
CA LEU A 106 4.91 12.94 -4.45
C LEU A 106 6.32 12.61 -4.93
N LYS A 107 7.04 13.57 -5.54
CA LYS A 107 8.36 13.31 -6.13
C LYS A 107 9.39 12.84 -5.10
N GLN A 108 9.32 13.35 -3.88
CA GLN A 108 10.25 12.97 -2.82
C GLN A 108 10.04 11.50 -2.41
N GLU A 109 8.80 11.10 -2.16
CA GLU A 109 8.44 9.73 -1.82
C GLU A 109 8.71 8.77 -2.98
N TRP A 110 8.46 9.22 -4.22
CA TRP A 110 8.77 8.46 -5.43
C TRP A 110 10.27 8.19 -5.55
N SER A 111 11.09 9.24 -5.41
CA SER A 111 12.55 9.11 -5.41
C SER A 111 13.05 8.21 -4.26
N ALA A 112 12.47 8.31 -3.07
CA ALA A 112 12.81 7.41 -1.97
C ALA A 112 12.46 5.93 -2.25
N ALA A 113 11.42 5.68 -3.06
CA ALA A 113 11.00 4.35 -3.46
C ALA A 113 11.85 3.76 -4.60
N PHE A 114 12.23 4.57 -5.60
CA PHE A 114 12.83 4.10 -6.86
C PHE A 114 14.25 4.62 -7.14
N GLY A 115 14.66 5.74 -6.53
CA GLY A 115 15.92 6.44 -6.81
C GLY A 115 17.19 5.82 -6.21
N HIS A 116 17.08 4.73 -5.44
CA HIS A 116 18.24 4.02 -4.88
C HIS A 116 18.29 2.58 -5.38
N HIS A 117 19.48 2.12 -5.78
CA HIS A 117 19.72 0.71 -6.09
C HIS A 117 19.66 -0.13 -4.80
N ARG A 118 18.47 -0.67 -4.51
CA ARG A 118 18.28 -1.68 -3.45
C ARG A 118 18.56 -3.07 -3.99
N ALA A 119 18.94 -3.98 -3.10
CA ALA A 119 19.05 -5.39 -3.44
C ALA A 119 17.71 -5.89 -4.00
N ARG A 120 17.74 -6.41 -5.23
CA ARG A 120 16.58 -6.96 -5.95
C ARG A 120 16.39 -8.44 -5.58
N VAL A 121 16.01 -8.66 -4.33
CA VAL A 121 15.84 -10.01 -3.75
C VAL A 121 14.37 -10.20 -3.38
N TRP A 122 13.78 -11.28 -3.89
CA TRP A 122 12.42 -11.70 -3.54
C TRP A 122 12.45 -13.16 -3.12
N HIS A 123 11.86 -13.44 -1.97
CA HIS A 123 11.74 -14.80 -1.45
C HIS A 123 10.48 -15.43 -2.02
N LEU A 124 10.63 -16.26 -3.05
CA LEU A 124 9.51 -16.98 -3.66
C LEU A 124 8.92 -18.01 -2.69
N GLU A 125 9.79 -18.63 -1.88
CA GLU A 125 9.41 -19.49 -0.78
C GLU A 125 9.42 -18.72 0.56
N PRO A 126 8.56 -19.07 1.52
CA PRO A 126 8.65 -18.57 2.88
C PRO A 126 10.04 -18.85 3.47
N MET A 127 10.68 -17.83 4.03
CA MET A 127 11.94 -18.02 4.74
C MET A 127 11.72 -18.84 6.02
N PRO A 128 12.66 -19.72 6.42
CA PRO A 128 12.60 -20.39 7.71
C PRO A 128 12.53 -19.38 8.87
N ASP A 129 11.84 -19.76 9.94
CA ASP A 129 11.75 -18.94 11.15
C ASP A 129 13.15 -18.61 11.68
N GLY A 130 13.45 -17.32 11.90
CA GLY A 130 14.71 -16.83 12.49
C GLY A 130 15.67 -16.07 11.57
N PHE A 131 15.37 -15.92 10.27
CA PHE A 131 16.26 -15.21 9.34
C PHE A 131 15.70 -13.83 8.90
N PHE A 132 16.28 -12.75 9.45
CA PHE A 132 16.18 -11.34 9.03
C PHE A 132 14.79 -10.64 9.09
N PRO A 133 14.73 -9.28 9.09
CA PRO A 133 13.52 -8.54 9.39
C PRO A 133 12.60 -8.53 8.17
N LEU A 134 11.79 -9.58 8.03
CA LEU A 134 10.50 -9.44 7.36
C LEU A 134 9.78 -8.28 8.06
N ARG A 135 9.28 -7.31 7.30
CA ARG A 135 8.46 -6.24 7.89
C ARG A 135 7.29 -6.91 8.62
N SER A 136 7.30 -6.86 9.94
CA SER A 136 6.25 -7.41 10.81
C SER A 136 4.93 -6.65 10.69
N HIS A 137 4.97 -5.45 10.11
CA HIS A 137 3.82 -4.55 9.99
C HIS A 137 3.55 -4.16 8.53
N PRO A 138 2.29 -4.24 8.05
CA PRO A 138 1.89 -3.73 6.73
C PRO A 138 1.88 -2.21 6.73
N ASN A 139 2.28 -1.56 5.63
CA ASN A 139 2.24 -0.09 5.44
C ASN A 139 0.87 0.53 5.76
#